data_AF-A0A349ZRP1-F1
#
_entry.id   AF-A0A349ZRP1-F1
#
_cell.length_a   1.000
_cell.length_b   1.000
_cell.length_c   1.000
_cell.angle_alpha   90.00
_cell.angle_beta   90.00
_cell.angle_gamma   90.00
#
_symmetry.space_group_name_H-M   'P 1'
#
loop_
_entity.id
_entity.type
_entity.pdbx_description
1 polymer ?
#
loop_
_entity_poly.entity_id
_entity_poly.type
_entity_poly.pdbx_seq_one_letter_code
_entity_poly.pdbx_strand_id
1 'polypeptide(L)'
;QVKEENIMKKTVKKTVTIVLLMAFLASLLTGCAGITININVADSEASAPSEETKSEPVETAASEEDEVPFRDQGIWYMGGLVTNEEGFDMKLGFYRIDGEPVAIVTDGEDIYYGYYETEDTKFDDGTEFTLISVGGKKFGYKFNDDNNGFLVDNNDNMIEAVELDEESAMELMNSTDMAYEEPDYYGFVQEQSGLDSFKDFDDLISHLKPGQGYAYIRLKGTDEDILALTDMVFEADNSACEADLFRMTEDKPLYMGVVSGNGSAYPLRIADGILYGGDNHTYESYFTDSDNHALMMKDYVYDGINEGTEEYGGFLRSANVFDQDKDFTGGAEEFQKLLEEREKAPAIKFTVVP
;
A
#
# COMPACT_ATOMS: atom_id res chain seq x y z
N GLN A 1 -49.06 32.23 -22.47
CA GLN A 1 -49.43 30.97 -23.13
C GLN A 1 -48.65 30.85 -24.43
N VAL A 2 -47.46 30.26 -24.36
CA VAL A 2 -46.76 29.71 -25.53
C VAL A 2 -46.33 28.31 -25.09
N LYS A 3 -46.71 27.34 -25.92
CA LYS A 3 -46.67 25.91 -25.67
C LYS A 3 -45.25 25.37 -25.67
N GLU A 4 -45.10 24.36 -24.83
CA GLU A 4 -44.04 23.35 -24.78
C GLU A 4 -43.70 22.80 -26.17
N GLU A 5 -42.41 22.64 -26.42
CA GLU A 5 -41.91 21.60 -27.32
C GLU A 5 -40.70 20.94 -26.66
N ASN A 6 -40.82 19.63 -26.53
CA ASN A 6 -40.05 18.75 -25.67
C ASN A 6 -39.44 17.69 -26.59
N ILE A 7 -38.12 17.66 -26.78
CA ILE A 7 -37.42 16.53 -27.41
C ILE A 7 -36.09 16.26 -26.68
N MET A 8 -36.21 15.52 -25.58
CA MET A 8 -35.48 14.28 -25.27
C MET A 8 -34.11 14.09 -25.95
N LYS A 9 -33.02 14.43 -25.24
CA LYS A 9 -31.69 13.83 -25.49
C LYS A 9 -31.55 12.58 -24.63
N LYS A 10 -31.50 11.45 -25.31
CA LYS A 10 -31.34 10.10 -24.78
C LYS A 10 -29.84 9.89 -24.47
N THR A 11 -29.45 9.98 -23.20
CA THR A 11 -28.08 9.62 -22.78
C THR A 11 -28.01 8.10 -22.62
N VAL A 12 -27.21 7.48 -23.48
CA VAL A 12 -26.89 6.05 -23.46
C VAL A 12 -25.95 5.80 -22.27
N LYS A 13 -26.44 5.12 -21.22
CA LYS A 13 -25.57 4.54 -20.19
C LYS A 13 -24.74 3.43 -20.84
N LYS A 14 -23.43 3.63 -20.95
CA LYS A 14 -22.48 2.54 -21.25
C LYS A 14 -22.16 1.84 -19.93
N THR A 15 -22.65 0.61 -19.81
CA THR A 15 -22.19 -0.35 -18.80
C THR A 15 -20.79 -0.79 -19.21
N VAL A 16 -19.77 -0.43 -18.42
CA VAL A 16 -18.42 -0.99 -18.57
C VAL A 16 -18.33 -2.13 -17.56
N THR A 17 -18.41 -3.35 -18.06
CA THR A 17 -18.12 -4.57 -17.31
C THR A 17 -16.61 -4.78 -17.41
N ILE A 18 -15.88 -4.56 -16.31
CA ILE A 18 -14.47 -4.92 -16.21
C ILE A 18 -14.41 -6.41 -15.89
N VAL A 19 -13.93 -7.20 -16.86
CA VAL A 19 -13.55 -8.60 -16.67
C VAL A 19 -12.06 -8.61 -16.37
N LEU A 20 -11.69 -8.81 -15.11
CA LEU A 20 -10.31 -9.11 -14.73
C LEU A 20 -9.98 -10.52 -15.25
N LEU A 21 -9.12 -10.62 -16.26
CA LEU A 21 -8.57 -11.87 -16.73
C LEU A 21 -7.10 -11.93 -16.30
N MET A 22 -6.84 -12.71 -15.23
CA MET A 22 -5.48 -13.08 -14.84
C MET A 22 -4.85 -13.97 -15.92
N ALA A 23 -3.74 -13.52 -16.51
CA ALA A 23 -2.85 -14.37 -17.29
C ALA A 23 -1.43 -13.78 -17.31
N PHE A 24 -0.67 -14.01 -16.24
CA PHE A 24 0.79 -13.99 -16.30
C PHE A 24 1.28 -15.38 -15.88
N LEU A 25 1.60 -16.22 -16.87
CA LEU A 25 2.70 -17.16 -16.77
C LEU A 25 3.05 -17.69 -18.16
N ALA A 26 4.35 -17.91 -18.36
CA ALA A 26 5.02 -18.47 -19.54
C ALA A 26 5.38 -17.48 -20.67
N SER A 27 6.62 -16.98 -20.63
CA SER A 27 7.58 -17.28 -21.71
C SER A 27 8.99 -16.72 -21.45
N LEU A 28 9.78 -17.43 -20.63
CA LEU A 28 11.23 -17.46 -20.81
C LEU A 28 11.70 -18.91 -20.68
N LEU A 29 11.77 -19.62 -21.81
CA LEU A 29 12.63 -20.78 -22.01
C LEU A 29 12.75 -21.04 -23.52
N THR A 30 13.69 -20.32 -24.15
CA THR A 30 14.22 -20.71 -25.46
C THR A 30 15.74 -20.78 -25.31
N GLY A 31 16.28 -21.99 -25.21
CA GLY A 31 17.71 -22.22 -25.01
C GLY A 31 18.02 -23.71 -24.91
N CYS A 32 18.05 -24.38 -26.06
CA CYS A 32 18.33 -25.80 -26.22
C CYS A 32 19.71 -26.22 -25.67
N ALA A 33 19.76 -27.26 -24.84
CA ALA A 33 20.75 -28.34 -24.93
C ALA A 33 20.32 -29.49 -24.00
N GLY A 34 19.98 -30.64 -24.58
CA GLY A 34 19.61 -31.83 -23.82
C GLY A 34 20.81 -32.49 -23.14
N ILE A 35 20.52 -33.26 -22.09
CA ILE A 35 20.96 -34.64 -21.92
C ILE A 35 20.12 -35.26 -20.78
N THR A 36 19.65 -36.47 -21.08
CA THR A 36 18.73 -37.32 -20.33
C THR A 36 19.35 -37.83 -19.01
N ILE A 37 18.61 -37.77 -17.90
CA ILE A 37 18.95 -38.52 -16.68
C ILE A 37 17.78 -39.45 -16.34
N ASN A 38 18.05 -40.75 -16.40
CA ASN A 38 17.16 -41.82 -15.94
C ASN A 38 16.99 -41.75 -14.43
N ILE A 39 15.76 -41.61 -13.94
CA ILE A 39 15.44 -41.83 -12.53
C ILE A 39 15.03 -43.30 -12.38
N ASN A 40 15.89 -44.06 -11.70
CA ASN A 40 15.61 -45.43 -11.29
C ASN A 40 14.92 -45.36 -9.92
N VAL A 41 13.67 -45.82 -9.86
CA VAL A 41 12.91 -45.97 -8.62
C VAL A 41 13.41 -47.21 -7.89
N ALA A 42 13.82 -47.05 -6.64
CA ALA A 42 13.99 -48.17 -5.72
C ALA A 42 13.50 -47.77 -4.32
N ASP A 43 12.37 -48.37 -3.96
CA ASP A 43 11.91 -48.57 -2.58
C ASP A 43 13.00 -49.23 -1.73
N SER A 44 13.13 -48.79 -0.47
CA SER A 44 13.36 -49.73 0.62
C SER A 44 12.86 -49.17 1.95
N GLU A 45 12.05 -49.99 2.60
CA GLU A 45 11.33 -49.79 3.86
C GLU A 45 12.23 -49.75 5.12
N ALA A 46 11.69 -49.07 6.14
CA ALA A 46 11.64 -49.41 7.58
C ALA A 46 12.93 -49.43 8.45
N SER A 47 12.95 -48.61 9.53
CA SER A 47 12.58 -49.03 10.91
C SER A 47 13.02 -48.02 12.00
N ALA A 48 12.01 -47.40 12.66
CA ALA A 48 11.77 -46.96 14.06
C ALA A 48 12.90 -46.85 15.15
N PRO A 49 12.58 -46.42 16.41
CA PRO A 49 12.19 -45.07 16.88
C PRO A 49 12.93 -44.60 18.19
N SER A 50 12.96 -43.31 18.50
CA SER A 50 13.14 -42.71 19.86
C SER A 50 13.10 -41.18 19.71
N GLU A 51 12.55 -40.33 20.57
CA GLU A 51 12.26 -40.38 22.00
C GLU A 51 11.26 -39.24 22.29
N GLU A 52 10.22 -39.50 23.08
CA GLU A 52 9.28 -38.48 23.56
C GLU A 52 10.00 -37.50 24.50
N THR A 53 10.03 -36.22 24.15
CA THR A 53 10.34 -35.16 25.11
C THR A 53 9.07 -34.37 25.38
N LYS A 54 8.62 -34.48 26.62
CA LYS A 54 7.43 -33.83 27.18
C LYS A 54 7.77 -32.37 27.48
N SER A 55 7.27 -31.43 26.67
CA SER A 55 7.32 -30.00 26.97
C SER A 55 6.09 -29.59 27.76
N GLU A 56 6.30 -28.98 28.93
CA GLU A 56 5.26 -28.33 29.72
C GLU A 56 4.74 -27.07 28.97
N PRO A 57 3.47 -26.68 29.18
CA PRO A 57 2.94 -25.48 28.55
C PRO A 57 3.58 -24.25 29.21
N VAL A 58 4.28 -23.44 28.41
CA VAL A 58 4.67 -22.09 28.79
C VAL A 58 3.38 -21.27 28.82
N GLU A 59 3.01 -20.77 29.99
CA GLU A 59 2.04 -19.68 30.13
C GLU A 59 2.60 -18.47 29.38
N THR A 60 2.07 -18.22 28.19
CA THR A 60 2.17 -16.91 27.53
C THR A 60 1.35 -15.93 28.36
N ALA A 61 2.05 -15.08 29.10
CA ALA A 61 1.47 -13.86 29.64
C ALA A 61 0.98 -13.04 28.44
N ALA A 62 -0.32 -12.72 28.42
CA ALA A 62 -0.87 -11.71 27.52
C ALA A 62 -0.11 -10.40 27.79
N SER A 63 0.73 -9.99 26.85
CA SER A 63 1.26 -8.64 26.81
C SER A 63 0.10 -7.70 26.50
N GLU A 64 0.04 -6.60 27.23
CA GLU A 64 -0.81 -5.45 26.89
C GLU A 64 -0.50 -5.09 25.43
N GLU A 65 -1.49 -5.17 24.56
CA GLU A 65 -1.35 -4.79 23.15
C GLU A 65 -1.13 -3.27 23.12
N ASP A 66 0.11 -2.86 22.85
CA ASP A 66 0.41 -1.46 22.55
C ASP A 66 -0.35 -1.08 21.28
N GLU A 67 -1.19 -0.05 21.36
CA GLU A 67 -1.99 0.45 20.24
C GLU A 67 -1.06 0.90 19.10
N VAL A 68 -1.02 0.13 18.02
CA VAL A 68 -0.27 0.49 16.81
C VAL A 68 -1.03 1.62 16.10
N PRO A 69 -0.42 2.77 15.81
CA PRO A 69 -1.11 3.87 15.17
C PRO A 69 -1.58 3.49 13.76
N PHE A 70 -2.79 3.94 13.37
CA PHE A 70 -3.46 3.69 12.07
C PHE A 70 -2.54 3.61 10.85
N ARG A 71 -1.58 4.53 10.79
CA ARG A 71 -0.71 4.76 9.64
C ARG A 71 0.31 3.65 9.43
N ASP A 72 0.77 3.02 10.51
CA ASP A 72 1.67 1.87 10.44
C ASP A 72 0.94 0.61 9.96
N GLN A 73 -0.40 0.67 9.90
CA GLN A 73 -1.29 -0.35 9.36
C GLN A 73 -1.85 0.03 7.98
N GLY A 74 -1.26 0.92 7.19
CA GLY A 74 -1.80 1.24 5.84
C GLY A 74 -3.26 1.74 5.82
N ILE A 75 -3.80 2.12 6.99
CA ILE A 75 -5.13 2.66 7.21
C ILE A 75 -4.95 4.15 7.48
N TRP A 76 -5.62 4.98 6.70
CA TRP A 76 -5.64 6.41 6.90
C TRP A 76 -7.02 6.85 7.35
N TYR A 77 -7.15 7.33 8.57
CA TYR A 77 -8.35 8.02 9.01
C TYR A 77 -8.44 9.39 8.35
N MET A 78 -9.56 9.65 7.67
CA MET A 78 -9.80 10.85 6.87
C MET A 78 -10.72 11.86 7.57
N GLY A 79 -11.23 11.52 8.76
CA GLY A 79 -12.21 12.30 9.51
C GLY A 79 -13.54 11.57 9.67
N GLY A 80 -14.41 12.12 10.51
CA GLY A 80 -15.62 11.44 10.92
C GLY A 80 -16.43 12.24 11.92
N LEU A 81 -17.64 11.76 12.21
CA LEU A 81 -18.58 12.37 13.13
C LEU A 81 -19.14 11.32 14.09
N VAL A 82 -19.44 11.75 15.32
CA VAL A 82 -20.13 10.96 16.34
C VAL A 82 -21.24 11.80 16.97
N THR A 83 -22.42 11.19 17.16
CA THR A 83 -23.54 11.87 17.82
C THR A 83 -23.21 12.18 19.28
N ASN A 84 -23.50 13.39 19.72
CA ASN A 84 -23.30 13.82 21.12
C ASN A 84 -24.62 13.92 21.91
N GLU A 85 -25.74 13.50 21.30
CA GLU A 85 -27.08 13.54 21.90
C GLU A 85 -27.42 12.24 22.65
N GLU A 86 -28.02 12.39 23.85
CA GLU A 86 -28.41 11.25 24.68
C GLU A 86 -29.51 10.41 24.00
N GLY A 87 -29.25 9.11 23.81
CA GLY A 87 -30.17 8.18 23.15
C GLY A 87 -29.88 7.92 21.67
N PHE A 88 -28.85 8.58 21.11
CA PHE A 88 -28.32 8.28 19.78
C PHE A 88 -26.89 7.76 19.91
N ASP A 89 -26.58 6.67 19.21
CA ASP A 89 -25.26 6.06 19.16
C ASP A 89 -24.88 5.81 17.70
N MET A 90 -24.69 6.90 16.98
CA MET A 90 -24.32 6.87 15.57
C MET A 90 -22.91 7.43 15.41
N LYS A 91 -22.04 6.65 14.76
CA LYS A 91 -20.68 7.05 14.39
C LYS A 91 -20.53 6.91 12.88
N LEU A 92 -19.76 7.81 12.28
CA LEU A 92 -19.36 7.75 10.88
C LEU A 92 -17.86 8.04 10.83
N GLY A 93 -17.07 7.09 10.36
CA GLY A 93 -15.65 7.27 10.08
C GLY A 93 -15.37 7.08 8.60
N PHE A 94 -14.53 7.95 8.04
CA PHE A 94 -13.97 7.82 6.69
C PHE A 94 -12.53 7.35 6.79
N TYR A 95 -12.19 6.36 5.98
CA TYR A 95 -10.87 5.74 5.96
C TYR A 95 -10.39 5.58 4.52
N ARG A 96 -9.09 5.43 4.36
CA ARG A 96 -8.47 4.89 3.16
C ARG A 96 -7.64 3.68 3.55
N ILE A 97 -7.88 2.54 2.91
CA ILE A 97 -7.16 1.29 3.17
C ILE A 97 -6.55 0.85 1.85
N ASP A 98 -5.23 0.69 1.80
CA ASP A 98 -4.49 0.36 0.57
C ASP A 98 -4.79 1.30 -0.61
N GLY A 99 -5.07 2.57 -0.31
CA GLY A 99 -5.39 3.60 -1.31
C GLY A 99 -6.89 3.73 -1.63
N GLU A 100 -7.70 2.77 -1.20
CA GLU A 100 -9.13 2.69 -1.51
C GLU A 100 -10.00 3.36 -0.43
N PRO A 101 -10.97 4.23 -0.81
CA PRO A 101 -11.81 4.93 0.15
C PRO A 101 -12.90 4.01 0.73
N VAL A 102 -12.97 3.96 2.05
CA VAL A 102 -13.92 3.13 2.81
C VAL A 102 -14.60 3.99 3.88
N ALA A 103 -15.86 3.69 4.19
CA ALA A 103 -16.56 4.29 5.31
C ALA A 103 -17.05 3.20 6.26
N ILE A 104 -17.14 3.55 7.55
CA ILE A 104 -17.76 2.73 8.58
C ILE A 104 -18.82 3.59 9.26
N VAL A 105 -20.04 3.08 9.33
CA VAL A 105 -21.18 3.70 10.00
C VAL A 105 -21.71 2.75 11.05
N THR A 106 -21.83 3.20 12.29
CA THR A 106 -22.67 2.53 13.31
C THR A 106 -23.98 3.29 13.44
N ASP A 107 -25.08 2.57 13.64
CA ASP A 107 -26.38 3.11 14.00
C ASP A 107 -26.98 2.21 15.10
N GLY A 108 -26.67 2.55 16.35
CA GLY A 108 -26.89 1.67 17.50
C GLY A 108 -26.01 0.42 17.42
N GLU A 109 -26.63 -0.76 17.48
CA GLU A 109 -25.91 -2.06 17.40
C GLU A 109 -25.57 -2.48 15.96
N ASP A 110 -26.14 -1.81 14.95
CA ASP A 110 -25.90 -2.15 13.55
C ASP A 110 -24.63 -1.46 13.03
N ILE A 111 -23.81 -2.21 12.31
CA ILE A 111 -22.57 -1.74 11.69
C ILE A 111 -22.64 -1.92 10.17
N TYR A 112 -22.32 -0.87 9.42
CA TYR A 112 -22.30 -0.84 7.97
C TYR A 112 -20.95 -0.34 7.50
N TYR A 113 -20.27 -1.08 6.65
CA TYR A 113 -18.93 -0.71 6.20
C TYR A 113 -18.66 -1.12 4.75
N GLY A 114 -17.63 -0.50 4.17
CA GLY A 114 -17.13 -0.78 2.83
C GLY A 114 -17.02 0.46 1.95
N TYR A 115 -16.78 0.25 0.65
CA TYR A 115 -16.77 1.31 -0.34
C TYR A 115 -18.06 2.13 -0.27
N TYR A 116 -17.92 3.45 -0.47
CA TYR A 116 -19.05 4.36 -0.39
C TYR A 116 -19.15 5.26 -1.62
N GLU A 117 -20.37 5.70 -1.89
CA GLU A 117 -20.68 6.75 -2.85
C GLU A 117 -21.34 7.92 -2.13
N THR A 118 -21.11 9.15 -2.60
CA THR A 118 -21.70 10.36 -2.01
C THR A 118 -22.59 11.12 -2.99
N GLU A 119 -23.65 11.75 -2.47
CA GLU A 119 -24.58 12.60 -3.24
C GLU A 119 -24.99 13.82 -2.42
N ASP A 120 -24.81 15.03 -2.94
CA ASP A 120 -25.29 16.26 -2.29
C ASP A 120 -26.81 16.38 -2.39
N THR A 121 -27.44 16.74 -1.27
CA THR A 121 -28.90 16.87 -1.17
C THR A 121 -29.28 17.97 -0.18
N LYS A 122 -30.58 18.12 0.09
CA LYS A 122 -31.13 19.06 1.05
C LYS A 122 -32.43 18.59 1.65
N PHE A 123 -32.68 19.01 2.88
CA PHE A 123 -33.98 18.91 3.54
C PHE A 123 -35.00 19.89 2.93
N ASP A 124 -36.29 19.69 3.25
CA ASP A 124 -37.39 20.56 2.83
C ASP A 124 -37.26 22.00 3.34
N ASP A 125 -36.58 22.21 4.47
CA ASP A 125 -36.28 23.53 5.02
C ASP A 125 -35.11 24.24 4.31
N GLY A 126 -34.45 23.55 3.36
CA GLY A 126 -33.33 24.05 2.58
C GLY A 126 -31.95 23.74 3.17
N THR A 127 -31.87 23.03 4.30
CA THR A 127 -30.60 22.62 4.89
C THR A 127 -29.90 21.60 4.00
N GLU A 128 -28.77 21.98 3.42
CA GLU A 128 -27.94 21.12 2.55
C GLU A 128 -27.10 20.15 3.37
N PHE A 129 -26.94 18.92 2.88
CA PHE A 129 -26.09 17.86 3.46
C PHE A 129 -25.66 16.85 2.38
N THR A 130 -24.73 15.97 2.71
CA THR A 130 -24.27 14.91 1.80
C THR A 130 -24.82 13.58 2.25
N LEU A 131 -25.45 12.84 1.33
CA LEU A 131 -25.82 11.44 1.52
C LEU A 131 -24.61 10.55 1.24
N ILE A 132 -24.35 9.59 2.12
CA ILE A 132 -23.39 8.50 1.94
C ILE A 132 -24.15 7.19 1.74
N SER A 133 -23.77 6.43 0.71
CA SER A 133 -24.29 5.08 0.46
C SER A 133 -23.21 4.05 0.79
N VAL A 134 -23.38 3.28 1.87
CA VAL A 134 -22.42 2.26 2.37
C VAL A 134 -23.18 1.02 2.82
N GLY A 135 -22.67 -0.18 2.53
CA GLY A 135 -23.31 -1.44 2.92
C GLY A 135 -24.75 -1.61 2.40
N GLY A 136 -25.12 -0.92 1.30
CA GLY A 136 -26.49 -0.91 0.77
C GLY A 136 -27.49 -0.05 1.55
N LYS A 137 -27.02 0.73 2.53
CA LYS A 137 -27.80 1.73 3.28
C LYS A 137 -27.42 3.14 2.89
N LYS A 138 -28.27 4.09 3.25
CA LYS A 138 -28.04 5.52 3.08
C LYS A 138 -28.08 6.21 4.43
N PHE A 139 -27.12 7.09 4.64
CA PHE A 139 -27.02 7.98 5.80
C PHE A 139 -26.69 9.38 5.28
N GLY A 140 -26.90 10.41 6.09
CA GLY A 140 -26.48 11.77 5.77
C GLY A 140 -25.42 12.27 6.73
N TYR A 141 -24.60 13.20 6.27
CA TYR A 141 -23.66 13.91 7.12
C TYR A 141 -23.43 15.33 6.61
N LYS A 142 -22.97 16.18 7.52
CA LYS A 142 -22.42 17.49 7.19
C LYS A 142 -21.40 17.92 8.23
N PHE A 143 -20.21 18.28 7.76
CA PHE A 143 -19.21 18.97 8.57
C PHE A 143 -19.47 20.48 8.54
N ASN A 144 -19.27 21.13 9.69
CA ASN A 144 -19.27 22.59 9.84
C ASN A 144 -17.86 23.05 10.25
N ASP A 145 -17.62 24.37 10.22
CA ASP A 145 -16.29 24.99 10.35
C ASP A 145 -15.63 24.93 11.75
N ASP A 146 -16.16 24.14 12.70
CA ASP A 146 -15.69 24.11 14.10
C ASP A 146 -15.73 22.68 14.70
N ASN A 147 -15.25 21.67 13.96
CA ASN A 147 -15.20 20.25 14.39
C ASN A 147 -16.55 19.72 14.90
N ASN A 148 -17.64 20.24 14.33
CA ASN A 148 -18.99 19.82 14.62
C ASN A 148 -19.75 19.63 13.31
N GLY A 149 -20.94 19.06 13.43
CA GLY A 149 -21.73 18.70 12.28
C GLY A 149 -23.08 18.14 12.69
N PHE A 150 -23.67 17.42 11.77
CA PHE A 150 -24.78 16.54 12.08
C PHE A 150 -24.69 15.27 11.26
N LEU A 151 -25.29 14.22 11.79
CA LEU A 151 -25.57 12.97 11.09
C LEU A 151 -27.06 12.88 10.79
N VAL A 152 -27.39 12.15 9.74
CA VAL A 152 -28.77 11.80 9.37
C VAL A 152 -28.85 10.28 9.34
N ASP A 153 -29.69 9.72 10.22
CA ASP A 153 -29.88 8.28 10.31
C ASP A 153 -30.66 7.72 9.10
N ASN A 154 -30.87 6.41 9.08
CA ASN A 154 -31.63 5.74 8.01
C ASN A 154 -33.15 6.02 8.04
N ASN A 155 -33.63 6.78 9.03
CA ASN A 155 -35.02 7.21 9.22
C ASN A 155 -35.21 8.70 8.95
N ASP A 156 -34.22 9.36 8.34
CA ASP A 156 -34.18 10.80 8.04
C ASP A 156 -34.17 11.71 9.30
N ASN A 157 -33.75 11.20 10.46
CA ASN A 157 -33.57 12.01 11.66
C ASN A 157 -32.21 12.71 11.63
N MET A 158 -32.21 14.04 11.70
CA MET A 158 -31.00 14.85 11.84
C MET A 158 -30.60 14.96 13.31
N ILE A 159 -29.36 14.61 13.64
CA ILE A 159 -28.84 14.52 15.00
C ILE A 159 -27.54 15.32 15.08
N GLU A 160 -27.39 16.19 16.09
CA GLU A 160 -26.14 16.92 16.29
C GLU A 160 -24.96 15.96 16.52
N ALA A 161 -23.83 16.29 15.91
CA ALA A 161 -22.64 15.49 15.96
C ALA A 161 -21.38 16.35 16.16
N VAL A 162 -20.37 15.74 16.75
CA VAL A 162 -19.03 16.31 16.89
C VAL A 162 -18.05 15.46 16.10
N GLU A 163 -16.86 16.00 15.86
CA GLU A 163 -15.75 15.25 15.26
C GLU A 163 -15.51 13.93 16.02
N LEU A 164 -15.39 12.85 15.26
CA LEU A 164 -14.89 11.56 15.76
C LEU A 164 -13.36 11.66 15.85
N ASP A 165 -12.81 11.55 17.05
CA ASP A 165 -11.35 11.56 17.23
C ASP A 165 -10.69 10.26 16.74
N GLU A 166 -9.36 10.27 16.62
CA GLU A 166 -8.59 9.11 16.12
C GLU A 166 -8.76 7.87 17.02
N GLU A 167 -8.77 8.04 18.35
CA GLU A 167 -8.95 6.91 19.29
C GLU A 167 -10.31 6.23 19.07
N SER A 168 -11.39 7.01 19.02
CA SER A 168 -12.74 6.51 18.76
C SER A 168 -12.91 5.96 17.34
N ALA A 169 -12.19 6.51 16.37
CA ALA A 169 -12.15 5.98 15.01
C ALA A 169 -11.46 4.61 14.98
N MET A 170 -10.43 4.39 15.80
CA MET A 170 -9.72 3.12 15.85
C MET A 170 -10.59 2.04 16.48
N GLU A 171 -11.30 2.37 17.57
CA GLU A 171 -12.34 1.50 18.12
C GLU A 171 -13.40 1.14 17.07
N LEU A 172 -13.82 2.14 16.26
CA LEU A 172 -14.79 1.94 15.19
C LEU A 172 -14.24 1.01 14.08
N MET A 173 -12.98 1.18 13.68
CA MET A 173 -12.32 0.29 12.72
C MET A 173 -12.26 -1.16 13.25
N ASN A 174 -11.81 -1.32 14.49
CA ASN A 174 -11.66 -2.61 15.15
C ASN A 174 -13.00 -3.32 15.44
N SER A 175 -14.12 -2.57 15.41
CA SER A 175 -15.46 -3.15 15.54
C SER A 175 -15.96 -3.88 14.29
N THR A 176 -15.25 -3.74 13.17
CA THR A 176 -15.60 -4.39 11.90
C THR A 176 -14.73 -5.61 11.64
N ASP A 177 -15.22 -6.55 10.83
CA ASP A 177 -14.37 -7.59 10.21
C ASP A 177 -13.46 -7.01 9.11
N MET A 178 -13.38 -5.68 8.96
CA MET A 178 -12.28 -5.03 8.25
C MET A 178 -11.05 -4.88 9.14
N ALA A 179 -11.10 -5.35 10.40
CA ALA A 179 -9.94 -5.54 11.23
C ALA A 179 -8.81 -6.04 10.35
N TYR A 180 -7.78 -5.21 10.28
CA TYR A 180 -6.58 -5.41 9.51
C TYR A 180 -6.13 -6.86 9.70
N GLU A 181 -6.38 -7.72 8.70
CA GLU A 181 -5.41 -8.79 8.48
C GLU A 181 -4.14 -8.00 8.23
N GLU A 182 -3.18 -8.01 9.15
CA GLU A 182 -1.86 -7.43 8.89
C GLU A 182 -1.50 -7.88 7.48
N PRO A 183 -1.47 -6.97 6.49
CA PRO A 183 -1.13 -7.32 5.14
C PRO A 183 0.25 -7.89 5.31
N ASP A 184 0.31 -9.15 4.93
CA ASP A 184 1.46 -9.99 4.78
C ASP A 184 2.42 -9.33 3.76
N TYR A 185 2.88 -8.10 4.05
CA TYR A 185 3.90 -7.39 3.31
C TYR A 185 5.22 -7.99 3.75
N TYR A 186 5.49 -9.17 3.19
CA TYR A 186 6.71 -9.91 3.40
C TYR A 186 7.76 -9.44 2.41
N GLY A 187 8.95 -9.14 2.94
CA GLY A 187 10.16 -9.17 2.14
C GLY A 187 10.62 -10.62 1.92
N PHE A 188 11.54 -10.82 0.98
CA PHE A 188 12.07 -12.15 0.65
C PHE A 188 12.70 -12.84 1.87
N VAL A 189 13.21 -12.09 2.85
CA VAL A 189 13.81 -12.63 4.08
C VAL A 189 12.75 -13.28 4.98
N GLN A 190 11.58 -12.66 5.11
CA GLN A 190 10.45 -13.24 5.83
C GLN A 190 9.99 -14.53 5.16
N GLU A 191 9.74 -14.50 3.85
CA GLU A 191 9.35 -15.69 3.08
C GLU A 191 10.37 -16.83 3.23
N GLN A 192 11.66 -16.47 3.21
CA GLN A 192 12.77 -17.40 3.33
C GLN A 192 12.93 -18.00 4.74
N SER A 193 12.73 -17.19 5.78
CA SER A 193 12.95 -17.57 7.17
C SER A 193 11.72 -18.21 7.82
N GLY A 194 10.52 -17.90 7.31
CA GLY A 194 9.24 -18.23 7.94
C GLY A 194 8.96 -17.41 9.21
N LEU A 195 9.64 -16.27 9.38
CA LEU A 195 9.44 -15.36 10.50
C LEU A 195 8.67 -14.12 10.03
N ASP A 196 7.76 -13.65 10.89
CA ASP A 196 6.94 -12.44 10.69
C ASP A 196 7.62 -11.17 11.23
N SER A 197 8.60 -11.33 12.12
CA SER A 197 9.23 -10.24 12.85
C SER A 197 10.69 -10.54 13.20
N PHE A 198 11.46 -9.47 13.37
CA PHE A 198 12.88 -9.53 13.73
C PHE A 198 13.17 -8.53 14.83
N LYS A 199 14.22 -8.79 15.61
CA LYS A 199 14.60 -7.92 16.72
C LYS A 199 15.21 -6.60 16.25
N ASP A 200 16.08 -6.66 15.26
CA ASP A 200 16.82 -5.52 14.73
C ASP A 200 17.37 -5.85 13.33
N PHE A 201 18.07 -4.90 12.72
CA PHE A 201 18.68 -5.09 11.41
C PHE A 201 19.75 -6.19 11.40
N ASP A 202 20.48 -6.41 12.49
CA ASP A 202 21.50 -7.47 12.54
C ASP A 202 20.83 -8.86 12.53
N ASP A 203 19.72 -8.99 13.26
CA ASP A 203 18.87 -10.18 13.25
C ASP A 203 18.34 -10.45 11.84
N LEU A 204 17.73 -9.45 11.19
CA LEU A 204 17.25 -9.54 9.80
C LEU A 204 18.35 -9.96 8.82
N ILE A 205 19.53 -9.32 8.90
CA ILE A 205 20.70 -9.63 8.04
C ILE A 205 21.21 -11.06 8.30
N SER A 206 21.10 -11.58 9.52
CA SER A 206 21.57 -12.94 9.87
C SER A 206 20.81 -14.05 9.14
N HIS A 207 19.61 -13.74 8.62
CA HIS A 207 18.78 -14.66 7.84
C HIS A 207 19.09 -14.66 6.33
N LEU A 208 20.02 -13.83 5.87
CA LEU A 208 20.48 -13.83 4.47
C LEU A 208 21.32 -15.07 4.16
N LYS A 209 21.19 -15.57 2.93
CA LYS A 209 21.94 -16.68 2.35
C LYS A 209 23.15 -16.17 1.55
N PRO A 210 24.17 -17.03 1.31
CA PRO A 210 25.29 -16.68 0.44
C PRO A 210 24.83 -16.17 -0.93
N GLY A 211 25.42 -15.06 -1.39
CA GLY A 211 25.07 -14.39 -2.64
C GLY A 211 23.98 -13.30 -2.54
N GLN A 212 23.21 -13.29 -1.44
CA GLN A 212 22.34 -12.17 -1.07
C GLN A 212 23.16 -11.04 -0.48
N GLY A 213 22.58 -9.85 -0.35
CA GLY A 213 23.31 -8.71 0.19
C GLY A 213 22.46 -7.65 0.84
N TYR A 214 23.14 -6.74 1.52
CA TYR A 214 22.52 -5.64 2.25
C TYR A 214 23.28 -4.32 2.06
N ALA A 215 22.57 -3.21 2.16
CA ALA A 215 23.13 -1.87 2.15
C ALA A 215 22.35 -0.97 3.10
N TYR A 216 23.04 -0.10 3.83
CA TYR A 216 22.41 1.00 4.54
C TYR A 216 22.35 2.21 3.63
N ILE A 217 21.16 2.75 3.43
CA ILE A 217 20.92 3.94 2.61
C ILE A 217 20.18 4.99 3.44
N ARG A 218 20.21 6.24 2.98
CA ARG A 218 19.43 7.32 3.59
C ARG A 218 18.56 7.98 2.54
N LEU A 219 17.27 8.07 2.82
CA LEU A 219 16.29 8.67 1.93
C LEU A 219 15.85 10.03 2.47
N LYS A 220 15.47 10.94 1.57
CA LYS A 220 14.84 12.19 1.97
C LYS A 220 13.53 11.91 2.68
N GLY A 221 13.25 12.73 3.69
CA GLY A 221 12.08 12.61 4.56
C GLY A 221 12.34 11.84 5.84
N THR A 222 13.50 11.21 5.99
CA THR A 222 13.96 10.66 7.27
C THR A 222 15.44 10.97 7.50
N ASP A 223 15.83 11.10 8.78
CA ASP A 223 17.23 11.18 9.21
C ASP A 223 17.80 9.81 9.58
N GLU A 224 16.96 8.78 9.60
CA GLU A 224 17.30 7.41 9.97
C GLU A 224 17.94 6.63 8.81
N ASP A 225 18.60 5.53 9.15
CA ASP A 225 19.10 4.60 8.15
C ASP A 225 17.99 3.64 7.71
N ILE A 226 17.88 3.46 6.39
CA ILE A 226 17.03 2.45 5.77
C ILE A 226 17.94 1.29 5.36
N LEU A 227 17.55 0.07 5.74
CA LEU A 227 18.21 -1.15 5.32
C LEU A 227 17.60 -1.63 4.00
N ALA A 228 18.40 -1.65 2.95
CA ALA A 228 18.06 -2.26 1.67
C ALA A 228 18.63 -3.69 1.62
N LEU A 229 17.78 -4.67 1.38
CA LEU A 229 18.14 -6.08 1.23
C LEU A 229 17.90 -6.54 -0.19
N THR A 230 18.79 -7.36 -0.74
CA THR A 230 18.62 -7.93 -2.07
C THR A 230 18.95 -9.42 -2.07
N ASP A 231 18.18 -10.19 -2.84
CA ASP A 231 18.38 -11.64 -2.98
C ASP A 231 19.50 -11.98 -3.99
N MET A 232 19.96 -11.01 -4.78
CA MET A 232 21.01 -11.19 -5.77
C MET A 232 21.89 -9.95 -5.92
N VAL A 233 23.16 -10.10 -5.56
CA VAL A 233 24.18 -9.07 -5.83
C VAL A 233 24.97 -9.40 -7.10
N PHE A 234 25.07 -8.44 -8.02
CA PHE A 234 25.85 -8.61 -9.24
C PHE A 234 27.35 -8.58 -8.95
N GLU A 235 28.05 -9.68 -9.28
CA GLU A 235 29.50 -9.82 -9.05
C GLU A 235 30.35 -8.76 -9.75
N ALA A 236 29.85 -8.18 -10.84
CA ALA A 236 30.61 -7.24 -11.65
C ALA A 236 30.96 -5.95 -10.89
N ASP A 237 30.04 -5.49 -10.03
CA ASP A 237 30.17 -4.20 -9.38
C ASP A 237 29.48 -4.09 -8.02
N ASN A 238 28.99 -5.20 -7.47
CA ASN A 238 28.23 -5.28 -6.22
C ASN A 238 26.94 -4.44 -6.19
N SER A 239 26.31 -4.19 -7.34
CA SER A 239 24.97 -3.60 -7.40
C SER A 239 23.87 -4.66 -7.44
N ALA A 240 22.62 -4.23 -7.37
CA ALA A 240 21.44 -5.07 -7.58
C ALA A 240 20.36 -4.28 -8.31
N CYS A 241 19.46 -4.96 -9.00
CA CYS A 241 18.31 -4.34 -9.66
C CYS A 241 17.03 -4.40 -8.84
N GLU A 242 17.03 -5.02 -7.67
CA GLU A 242 15.85 -5.12 -6.81
C GLU A 242 16.28 -5.12 -5.35
N ALA A 243 15.50 -4.46 -4.49
CA ALA A 243 15.73 -4.49 -3.06
C ALA A 243 14.45 -4.28 -2.25
N ASP A 244 14.34 -5.03 -1.17
CA ASP A 244 13.39 -4.83 -0.09
C ASP A 244 13.94 -3.77 0.87
N LEU A 245 13.11 -2.81 1.24
CA LEU A 245 13.50 -1.72 2.12
C LEU A 245 12.88 -1.91 3.51
N PHE A 246 13.67 -1.67 4.53
CA PHE A 246 13.27 -1.74 5.93
C PHE A 246 13.69 -0.49 6.68
N ARG A 247 12.80 0.05 7.52
CA ARG A 247 13.15 1.06 8.53
C ARG A 247 13.20 0.41 9.91
N MET A 248 13.86 1.07 10.85
CA MET A 248 13.79 0.68 12.26
C MET A 248 12.64 1.48 12.91
N THR A 249 11.80 0.83 13.71
CA THR A 249 10.91 1.51 14.66
C THR A 249 11.57 1.56 16.04
N GLU A 250 10.87 2.01 17.09
CA GLU A 250 11.42 1.95 18.45
C GLU A 250 11.77 0.50 18.88
N ASP A 251 11.07 -0.50 18.33
CA ASP A 251 11.15 -1.88 18.79
C ASP A 251 11.66 -2.90 17.76
N LYS A 252 11.35 -2.71 16.46
CA LYS A 252 11.64 -3.73 15.43
C LYS A 252 11.84 -3.13 14.03
N PRO A 253 12.50 -3.87 13.10
CA PRO A 253 12.47 -3.52 11.68
C PRO A 253 11.06 -3.62 11.12
N LEU A 254 10.64 -2.60 10.35
CA LEU A 254 9.40 -2.58 9.61
C LEU A 254 9.69 -2.55 8.11
N TYR A 255 9.06 -3.46 7.37
CA TYR A 255 9.16 -3.50 5.92
C TYR A 255 8.43 -2.31 5.29
N MET A 256 9.08 -1.65 4.34
CA MET A 256 8.59 -0.44 3.68
C MET A 256 8.11 -0.68 2.24
N GLY A 257 8.43 -1.85 1.67
CA GLY A 257 8.17 -2.18 0.26
C GLY A 257 9.41 -2.55 -0.52
N VAL A 258 9.18 -2.92 -1.77
CA VAL A 258 10.20 -3.33 -2.75
C VAL A 258 10.39 -2.25 -3.80
N VAL A 259 11.63 -2.08 -4.25
CA VAL A 259 11.98 -1.19 -5.37
C VAL A 259 12.75 -1.99 -6.42
N SER A 260 12.46 -1.72 -7.71
CA SER A 260 13.06 -2.47 -8.82
C SER A 260 13.52 -1.54 -9.95
N GLY A 261 14.65 -1.91 -10.56
CA GLY A 261 15.13 -1.39 -11.84
C GLY A 261 14.70 -2.27 -13.02
N ASN A 262 13.92 -3.32 -12.79
CA ASN A 262 13.40 -4.21 -13.83
C ASN A 262 14.50 -4.86 -14.71
N GLY A 263 15.58 -5.32 -14.05
CA GLY A 263 16.58 -6.20 -14.65
C GLY A 263 18.02 -5.72 -14.51
N SER A 264 18.96 -6.62 -14.84
CA SER A 264 20.38 -6.44 -14.54
C SER A 264 21.09 -5.31 -15.29
N ALA A 265 20.46 -4.74 -16.33
CA ALA A 265 20.98 -3.57 -17.03
C ALA A 265 20.70 -2.25 -16.29
N TYR A 266 19.83 -2.28 -15.29
CA TYR A 266 19.28 -1.12 -14.60
C TYR A 266 19.42 -1.33 -13.09
N PRO A 267 20.63 -1.16 -12.53
CA PRO A 267 20.81 -1.26 -11.09
C PRO A 267 20.07 -0.14 -10.37
N LEU A 268 19.65 -0.41 -9.13
CA LEU A 268 19.11 0.62 -8.24
C LEU A 268 20.17 1.69 -7.96
N ARG A 269 19.75 2.95 -7.96
CA ARG A 269 20.64 4.10 -7.79
C ARG A 269 20.14 5.03 -6.70
N ILE A 270 21.05 5.83 -6.14
CA ILE A 270 20.68 6.81 -5.11
C ILE A 270 21.51 8.09 -5.24
N ALA A 271 20.85 9.24 -5.19
CA ALA A 271 21.51 10.54 -5.16
C ALA A 271 20.66 11.53 -4.36
N ASP A 272 21.31 12.35 -3.52
CA ASP A 272 20.64 13.38 -2.71
C ASP A 272 19.43 12.87 -1.90
N GLY A 273 19.49 11.60 -1.45
CA GLY A 273 18.43 10.93 -0.71
C GLY A 273 17.21 10.53 -1.56
N ILE A 274 17.30 10.59 -2.88
CA ILE A 274 16.30 10.04 -3.79
C ILE A 274 16.81 8.71 -4.32
N LEU A 275 16.01 7.65 -4.15
CA LEU A 275 16.26 6.35 -4.74
C LEU A 275 15.66 6.32 -6.14
N TYR A 276 16.35 5.71 -7.09
CA TYR A 276 15.92 5.61 -8.47
C TYR A 276 15.86 4.15 -8.92
N GLY A 277 14.78 3.82 -9.63
CA GLY A 277 14.50 2.51 -10.24
C GLY A 277 14.05 2.67 -11.70
N GLY A 278 13.23 1.70 -12.15
CA GLY A 278 12.76 1.61 -13.53
C GLY A 278 13.85 1.19 -14.54
N ASP A 279 13.45 1.08 -15.80
CA ASP A 279 14.26 0.58 -16.91
C ASP A 279 14.38 1.61 -18.06
N ASN A 280 14.46 1.19 -19.32
CA ASN A 280 14.46 2.10 -20.48
C ASN A 280 13.05 2.53 -20.93
N HIS A 281 12.00 1.97 -20.33
CA HIS A 281 10.58 2.24 -20.60
C HIS A 281 9.88 2.92 -19.43
N THR A 282 10.49 2.89 -18.24
CA THR A 282 9.98 3.48 -17.01
C THR A 282 11.07 4.29 -16.30
N TYR A 283 10.67 5.45 -15.78
CA TYR A 283 11.45 6.27 -14.86
C TYR A 283 10.71 6.29 -13.52
N GLU A 284 11.36 5.76 -12.50
CA GLU A 284 10.83 5.70 -11.15
C GLU A 284 11.81 6.34 -10.18
N SER A 285 11.30 7.17 -9.28
CA SER A 285 12.08 7.69 -8.17
C SER A 285 11.27 7.62 -6.87
N TYR A 286 11.95 7.53 -5.74
CA TYR A 286 11.36 7.24 -4.43
C TYR A 286 11.99 8.08 -3.32
N PHE A 287 11.21 8.36 -2.29
CA PHE A 287 11.60 9.05 -1.06
C PHE A 287 10.81 8.46 0.13
N THR A 288 11.09 8.92 1.34
CA THR A 288 10.30 8.59 2.52
C THR A 288 9.36 9.74 2.85
N ASP A 289 8.09 9.48 3.14
CA ASP A 289 7.22 10.51 3.69
C ASP A 289 7.68 10.89 5.10
N SER A 290 7.89 12.18 5.37
CA SER A 290 8.33 12.62 6.70
C SER A 290 7.28 12.44 7.77
N ASP A 291 6.00 12.44 7.38
CA ASP A 291 4.91 12.43 8.34
C ASP A 291 4.46 11.00 8.69
N ASN A 292 4.68 10.07 7.76
CA ASN A 292 4.22 8.68 7.86
C ASN A 292 5.34 7.65 7.83
N HIS A 293 6.59 8.08 7.61
CA HIS A 293 7.78 7.22 7.51
C HIS A 293 7.66 6.08 6.47
N ALA A 294 6.72 6.18 5.52
CA ALA A 294 6.46 5.19 4.48
C ALA A 294 7.33 5.45 3.24
N LEU A 295 7.65 4.39 2.48
CA LEU A 295 8.25 4.54 1.16
C LEU A 295 7.21 5.12 0.21
N MET A 296 7.57 6.20 -0.46
CA MET A 296 6.72 6.89 -1.41
C MET A 296 7.40 6.97 -2.76
N MET A 297 6.68 6.57 -3.80
CA MET A 297 7.06 6.90 -5.16
C MET A 297 7.02 8.42 -5.29
N LYS A 298 8.12 9.05 -5.68
CA LYS A 298 8.23 10.48 -5.95
C LYS A 298 7.76 10.78 -7.37
N ASP A 299 8.35 10.11 -8.36
CA ASP A 299 8.05 10.29 -9.78
C ASP A 299 7.83 8.93 -10.44
N TYR A 300 6.90 8.88 -11.40
CA TYR A 300 6.66 7.71 -12.26
C TYR A 300 6.35 8.20 -13.67
N VAL A 301 7.20 7.86 -14.64
CA VAL A 301 6.96 8.21 -16.05
C VAL A 301 7.22 7.00 -16.91
N TYR A 302 6.37 6.74 -17.91
CA TYR A 302 6.50 5.62 -18.84
C TYR A 302 6.33 6.07 -20.30
N ASP A 303 6.78 5.24 -21.25
CA ASP A 303 6.73 5.52 -22.71
C ASP A 303 5.63 4.78 -23.49
N GLY A 304 4.86 3.91 -22.82
CA GLY A 304 3.71 3.22 -23.39
C GLY A 304 4.07 2.05 -24.31
N ILE A 305 5.37 1.71 -24.44
CA ILE A 305 5.83 0.64 -25.33
C ILE A 305 5.39 -0.73 -24.80
N ASN A 306 5.47 -0.94 -23.49
CA ASN A 306 5.07 -2.19 -22.85
C ASN A 306 3.56 -2.43 -22.98
N GLU A 307 2.77 -1.35 -23.03
CA GLU A 307 1.32 -1.35 -23.17
C GLU A 307 0.85 -1.33 -24.64
N GLY A 308 1.79 -1.14 -25.59
CA GLY A 308 1.51 -1.04 -27.02
C GLY A 308 0.75 0.23 -27.45
N THR A 309 0.77 1.27 -26.61
CA THR A 309 0.15 2.58 -26.91
C THR A 309 1.15 3.55 -27.55
N GLU A 310 2.44 3.41 -27.23
CA GLU A 310 3.48 4.41 -27.55
C GLU A 310 3.15 5.82 -27.01
N GLU A 311 2.32 5.88 -25.96
CA GLU A 311 1.93 7.11 -25.28
C GLU A 311 2.74 7.30 -24.01
N TYR A 312 3.38 8.47 -23.89
CA TYR A 312 4.05 8.87 -22.66
C TYR A 312 3.03 9.29 -21.61
N GLY A 313 3.24 8.86 -20.37
CA GLY A 313 2.34 9.19 -19.26
C GLY A 313 3.00 9.03 -17.90
N GLY A 314 2.19 9.21 -16.85
CA GLY A 314 2.62 9.17 -15.46
C GLY A 314 2.58 10.55 -14.79
N PHE A 315 3.35 10.73 -13.73
CA PHE A 315 3.39 11.96 -12.94
C PHE A 315 4.80 12.31 -12.47
N LEU A 316 5.00 13.59 -12.18
CA LEU A 316 6.17 14.12 -11.48
C LEU A 316 5.74 14.85 -10.22
N ARG A 317 6.53 14.75 -9.15
CA ARG A 317 6.36 15.57 -7.94
C ARG A 317 7.47 16.61 -7.84
N SER A 318 7.06 17.88 -7.75
CA SER A 318 8.01 18.99 -7.55
C SER A 318 8.54 19.10 -6.12
N ALA A 319 7.83 18.51 -5.16
CA ALA A 319 8.21 18.46 -3.76
C ALA A 319 8.12 17.01 -3.26
N ASN A 320 8.91 16.69 -2.24
CA ASN A 320 8.91 15.38 -1.60
C ASN A 320 7.81 15.32 -0.54
N VAL A 321 6.56 15.43 -0.98
CA VAL A 321 5.36 15.40 -0.15
C VAL A 321 4.26 14.62 -0.87
N PHE A 322 3.35 14.05 -0.10
CA PHE A 322 2.16 13.38 -0.62
C PHE A 322 1.22 14.37 -1.34
N ASP A 323 0.45 13.89 -2.33
CA ASP A 323 -0.62 14.62 -3.05
C ASP A 323 -0.24 15.98 -3.71
N GLN A 324 0.99 16.10 -4.22
CA GLN A 324 1.41 17.22 -5.09
C GLN A 324 1.97 16.73 -6.42
N ASP A 325 1.33 15.72 -6.99
CA ASP A 325 1.63 15.19 -8.30
C ASP A 325 1.15 16.12 -9.43
N LYS A 326 1.87 16.05 -10.54
CA LYS A 326 1.51 16.70 -11.80
C LYS A 326 1.66 15.69 -12.90
N ASP A 327 0.60 15.52 -13.68
CA ASP A 327 0.62 14.68 -14.87
C ASP A 327 1.82 15.03 -15.76
N PHE A 328 2.52 14.01 -16.21
CA PHE A 328 3.58 14.15 -17.17
C PHE A 328 2.96 14.44 -18.55
N THR A 329 3.18 15.65 -19.05
CA THR A 329 2.71 16.08 -20.39
C THR A 329 3.86 16.20 -21.40
N GLY A 330 5.04 15.65 -21.08
CA GLY A 330 6.21 15.67 -21.96
C GLY A 330 6.15 14.60 -23.04
N GLY A 331 7.16 14.58 -23.92
CA GLY A 331 7.34 13.51 -24.92
C GLY A 331 8.68 12.81 -24.78
N ALA A 332 9.12 12.17 -25.86
CA ALA A 332 10.36 11.37 -25.90
C ALA A 332 11.60 12.14 -25.42
N GLU A 333 11.72 13.44 -25.73
CA GLU A 333 12.89 14.22 -25.33
C GLU A 333 12.92 14.48 -23.82
N GLU A 334 11.78 14.82 -23.22
CA GLU A 334 11.65 15.00 -21.78
C GLU A 334 11.84 13.67 -21.03
N PHE A 335 11.28 12.59 -21.54
CA PHE A 335 11.46 11.25 -20.96
C PHE A 335 12.92 10.81 -20.98
N GLN A 336 13.61 10.99 -22.11
CA GLN A 336 15.03 10.68 -22.23
C GLN A 336 15.90 11.48 -21.26
N LYS A 337 15.55 12.74 -20.98
CA LYS A 337 16.26 13.55 -19.96
C LYS A 337 16.10 12.98 -18.56
N LEU A 338 14.94 12.43 -18.20
CA LEU A 338 14.71 11.77 -16.92
C LEU A 338 15.56 10.49 -16.80
N LEU A 339 15.60 9.67 -17.85
CA LEU A 339 16.46 8.49 -17.89
C LEU A 339 17.95 8.87 -17.74
N GLU A 340 18.39 9.91 -18.46
CA GLU A 340 19.77 10.44 -18.33
C GLU A 340 20.07 11.03 -16.95
N GLU A 341 19.07 11.59 -16.26
CA GLU A 341 19.20 12.03 -14.87
C GLU A 341 19.42 10.84 -13.95
N ARG A 342 18.59 9.80 -14.04
CA ARG A 342 18.77 8.55 -13.30
C ARG A 342 20.16 7.98 -13.51
N GLU A 343 20.63 7.85 -14.75
CA GLU A 343 21.92 7.22 -15.05
C GLU A 343 23.14 7.96 -14.45
N LYS A 344 22.98 9.24 -14.10
CA LYS A 344 24.03 10.01 -13.40
C LYS A 344 24.12 9.68 -11.92
N ALA A 345 23.04 9.18 -11.30
CA ALA A 345 23.05 8.78 -9.91
C ALA A 345 23.91 7.51 -9.73
N PRO A 346 24.76 7.42 -8.69
CA PRO A 346 25.57 6.23 -8.45
C PRO A 346 24.68 5.03 -8.11
N ALA A 347 25.08 3.85 -8.59
CA ALA A 347 24.44 2.59 -8.21
C ALA A 347 24.65 2.31 -6.71
N ILE A 348 23.62 1.79 -6.04
CA ILE A 348 23.72 1.29 -4.67
C ILE A 348 24.69 0.10 -4.65
N LYS A 349 25.56 0.06 -3.64
CA LYS A 349 26.55 -1.00 -3.46
C LYS A 349 26.20 -1.84 -2.25
N PHE A 350 25.96 -3.12 -2.48
CA PHE A 350 25.57 -4.08 -1.47
C PHE A 350 26.79 -4.81 -0.92
N THR A 351 26.75 -5.06 0.38
CA THR A 351 27.66 -5.99 1.04
C THR A 351 27.14 -7.41 0.81
N VAL A 352 27.95 -8.23 0.16
CA VAL A 352 27.58 -9.62 -0.16
C VAL A 352 27.79 -10.51 1.05
N VAL A 353 26.80 -11.37 1.33
CA VAL A 353 26.93 -12.44 2.31
C VAL A 353 27.76 -13.58 1.72
N PRO A 354 28.88 -13.97 2.35
CA PRO A 354 29.88 -14.87 1.78
C PRO A 354 29.49 -16.35 1.75
#